data_AF-A0AAX4HAW0-F1
#
_entry.id   AF-A0AAX4HAW0-F1
#
_cell.length_a   1.000
_cell.length_b   1.000
_cell.length_c   1.000
_cell.angle_alpha   90.00
_cell.angle_beta   90.00
_cell.angle_gamma   90.00
#
_symmetry.space_group_name_H-M   'P 1'
#
loop_
_entity.id
_entity.type
_entity.pdbx_description
1 polymer ?
#
loop_
_entity_poly.entity_id
_entity_poly.type
_entity_poly.pdbx_seq_one_letter_code
_entity_poly.pdbx_strand_id
1 'polypeptide(L)'
;MLILPNMAPSKLEIKVKALQRLLREKEYYEKELKEQEQELENMKQSSRDEYEIKKQDELVAEAKRMLPELDSKIKQHKAELAKFVEEYKGEESTEEARRLLQ
;
A
#
# COMPACT_ATOMS: atom_id res chain seq x y z
N MET A 1 16.36 19.46 27.89
CA MET A 1 15.74 18.77 26.74
C MET A 1 14.27 19.15 26.77
N LEU A 2 13.83 20.10 25.93
CA LEU A 2 12.44 20.52 25.87
C LEU A 2 11.65 19.42 25.17
N ILE A 3 10.81 18.69 25.90
CA ILE A 3 9.79 17.82 25.33
C ILE A 3 8.80 18.78 24.65
N LEU A 4 8.82 18.83 23.32
CA LEU A 4 7.81 19.56 22.57
C LEU A 4 6.43 19.00 22.96
N PRO A 5 5.44 19.85 23.29
CA PRO A 5 4.11 19.39 23.63
C PRO A 5 3.58 18.55 22.47
N ASN A 6 3.04 17.37 22.79
CA ASN A 6 2.44 16.45 21.85
C ASN A 6 1.16 17.09 21.26
N MET A 7 1.32 17.97 20.28
CA MET A 7 0.20 18.60 19.59
C MET A 7 -0.52 17.58 18.72
N ALA A 8 -1.85 17.69 18.65
CA ALA A 8 -2.63 16.85 17.74
C ALA A 8 -2.16 17.07 16.29
N PRO A 9 -2.03 16.00 15.49
CA PRO A 9 -1.59 16.12 14.10
C PRO A 9 -2.60 16.93 13.28
N SER A 10 -2.12 17.68 12.30
CA SER A 10 -2.98 18.46 11.42
C SER A 10 -3.82 17.56 10.50
N LYS A 11 -4.88 18.11 9.90
CA LYS A 11 -5.66 17.39 8.88
C LYS A 11 -4.81 17.00 7.68
N LEU A 12 -3.85 17.85 7.29
CA LEU A 12 -2.91 17.57 6.20
C LEU A 12 -2.04 16.37 6.57
N GLU A 13 -1.42 16.40 7.75
CA GLU A 13 -0.55 15.35 8.26
C GLU A 13 -1.29 14.00 8.37
N ILE A 14 -2.53 14.01 8.87
CA ILE A 14 -3.36 12.81 8.97
C ILE A 14 -3.57 12.17 7.60
N LYS A 15 -3.96 12.96 6.58
CA LYS A 15 -4.22 12.46 5.23
C LYS A 15 -2.94 11.94 4.56
N VAL A 16 -1.83 12.67 4.69
CA VAL A 16 -0.51 12.25 4.20
C VAL A 16 -0.08 10.93 4.82
N LYS A 17 -0.10 10.83 6.16
CA LYS A 17 0.31 9.61 6.87
C LYS A 17 -0.61 8.43 6.57
N ALA A 18 -1.91 8.66 6.36
CA ALA A 18 -2.84 7.61 5.95
C ALA A 18 -2.46 7.03 4.58
N LEU A 19 -2.23 7.89 3.58
CA LEU A 19 -1.83 7.44 2.25
C LEU A 19 -0.46 6.74 2.26
N GLN A 20 0.52 7.26 3.00
CA GLN A 20 1.84 6.61 3.16
C GLN A 20 1.74 5.22 3.81
N ARG A 21 0.81 5.00 4.74
CA ARG A 21 0.58 3.67 5.32
C ARG A 21 0.03 2.69 4.31
N LEU A 22 -0.97 3.11 3.52
CA LEU A 22 -1.56 2.26 2.47
C LEU A 22 -0.55 1.90 1.37
N LEU A 23 0.29 2.86 0.97
CA LEU A 23 1.34 2.59 -0.02
C LEU A 23 2.37 1.59 0.50
N ARG A 24 2.79 1.71 1.77
CA ARG A 24 3.68 0.72 2.41
C ARG A 24 3.02 -0.64 2.55
N GLU A 25 1.75 -0.68 2.96
CA GLU A 25 0.98 -1.92 3.02
C GLU A 25 0.96 -2.63 1.66
N LYS A 26 0.75 -1.87 0.58
CA LYS A 26 0.80 -2.41 -0.78
C LYS A 26 2.19 -2.94 -1.13
N GLU A 27 3.24 -2.20 -0.83
CA GLU A 27 4.63 -2.64 -1.09
C GLU A 27 4.95 -3.96 -0.38
N TYR A 28 4.58 -4.09 0.90
CA TYR A 28 4.74 -5.35 1.65
C TYR A 28 3.94 -6.47 1.00
N TYR A 29 2.68 -6.20 0.64
CA TYR A 29 1.80 -7.19 0.04
C TYR A 29 2.33 -7.71 -1.30
N GLU A 30 2.76 -6.80 -2.18
CA GLU A 30 3.33 -7.14 -3.49
C GLU A 30 4.63 -7.93 -3.36
N LYS A 31 5.45 -7.62 -2.34
CA LYS A 31 6.67 -8.38 -2.06
C LYS A 31 6.34 -9.83 -1.68
N GLU A 32 5.44 -10.04 -0.73
CA GLU A 32 5.02 -11.38 -0.29
C GLU A 32 4.39 -12.17 -1.44
N LEU A 33 3.54 -11.53 -2.23
CA LEU A 33 2.93 -12.16 -3.41
C LEU A 33 3.99 -12.59 -4.42
N LYS A 34 4.97 -11.74 -4.70
CA LYS A 34 6.07 -12.06 -5.61
C LYS A 34 6.90 -13.24 -5.12
N GLU A 35 7.14 -13.34 -3.82
CA GLU A 35 7.85 -14.49 -3.22
C GLU A 35 7.05 -15.79 -3.41
N GLN A 36 5.73 -15.75 -3.21
CA GLN A 36 4.87 -16.92 -3.44
C GLN A 36 4.78 -17.32 -4.92
N GLU A 37 4.74 -16.34 -5.83
CA GLU A 37 4.78 -16.58 -7.28
C GLU A 37 6.11 -17.22 -7.71
N GLN A 38 7.23 -16.75 -7.14
CA GLN A 38 8.56 -17.31 -7.43
C GLN A 38 8.68 -18.74 -6.90
N GLU A 39 8.17 -19.03 -5.69
CA GLU A 39 8.13 -20.40 -5.18
C GLU A 39 7.29 -21.30 -6.11
N LEU A 40 6.09 -20.85 -6.51
CA LEU A 40 5.24 -21.61 -7.43
C LEU A 40 5.96 -21.93 -8.76
N GLU A 41 6.67 -20.96 -9.33
CA GLU A 41 7.46 -21.17 -10.54
C GLU A 41 8.59 -22.19 -10.31
N ASN A 42 9.30 -22.09 -9.19
CA ASN A 42 10.32 -23.06 -8.82
C ASN A 42 9.73 -24.48 -8.67
N MET A 43 8.54 -24.61 -8.07
CA MET A 43 7.85 -25.90 -7.92
C MET A 43 7.53 -26.52 -9.29
N LYS A 44 7.05 -25.71 -10.24
CA LYS A 44 6.76 -26.13 -11.62
C LYS A 44 8.02 -26.60 -12.36
N GLN A 45 9.14 -25.93 -12.16
CA GLN A 45 10.42 -26.31 -12.76
C GLN A 45 11.06 -27.55 -12.12
N SER A 46 10.81 -27.76 -10.82
CA SER A 46 11.42 -28.86 -10.04
C SER A 46 10.71 -30.20 -10.20
N SER A 47 9.68 -30.30 -11.07
CA SER A 47 8.82 -31.49 -11.19
C SER A 47 8.25 -31.96 -9.84
N ARG A 48 7.87 -31.01 -8.97
CA ARG A 48 7.11 -31.32 -7.74
C ARG A 48 5.78 -31.97 -8.10
N ASP A 49 5.19 -32.62 -7.10
CA ASP A 49 3.88 -33.26 -7.23
C ASP A 49 2.80 -32.27 -7.70
N GLU A 50 1.96 -32.70 -8.65
CA GLU A 50 0.95 -31.85 -9.29
C GLU A 50 -0.10 -31.32 -8.29
N TYR A 51 -0.44 -32.11 -7.27
CA TYR A 51 -1.38 -31.69 -6.23
C TYR A 51 -0.75 -30.59 -5.35
N GLU A 52 0.54 -30.69 -5.02
CA GLU A 52 1.25 -29.63 -4.31
C GLU A 52 1.32 -28.33 -5.11
N ILE A 53 1.63 -28.42 -6.41
CA ILE A 53 1.67 -27.25 -7.31
C ILE A 53 0.29 -26.58 -7.38
N LYS A 54 -0.78 -27.37 -7.54
CA LYS A 54 -2.14 -26.85 -7.60
C LYS A 54 -2.54 -26.14 -6.31
N LYS A 55 -2.19 -26.71 -5.16
CA LYS A 55 -2.46 -26.08 -3.86
C LYS A 55 -1.73 -24.74 -3.73
N GLN A 56 -0.47 -24.66 -4.15
CA GLN A 56 0.28 -23.41 -4.13
C GLN A 56 -0.30 -22.37 -5.10
N ASP A 57 -0.76 -22.79 -6.28
CA ASP A 57 -1.43 -21.91 -7.26
C ASP A 57 -2.74 -21.32 -6.69
N GLU A 58 -3.54 -22.13 -5.99
CA GLU A 58 -4.75 -21.66 -5.32
C GLU A 58 -4.45 -20.62 -4.24
N LEU A 59 -3.39 -20.81 -3.45
CA LEU A 59 -2.95 -19.84 -2.43
C LEU A 59 -2.50 -18.51 -3.06
N VAL A 60 -1.70 -18.58 -4.13
CA VAL A 60 -1.27 -17.39 -4.89
C VAL A 60 -2.49 -16.66 -5.48
N ALA A 61 -3.45 -17.39 -6.03
CA ALA A 61 -4.66 -16.83 -6.59
C ALA A 61 -5.54 -16.15 -5.52
N GLU A 62 -5.64 -16.73 -4.33
CA GLU A 62 -6.34 -16.12 -3.20
C GLU A 62 -5.66 -14.83 -2.75
N ALA A 63 -4.34 -14.85 -2.61
CA ALA A 63 -3.57 -13.66 -2.28
C ALA A 63 -3.82 -12.53 -3.29
N LYS A 64 -3.75 -12.80 -4.60
CA LYS A 64 -4.01 -11.79 -5.65
C LYS A 64 -5.33 -11.04 -5.50
N ARG A 65 -6.36 -11.65 -4.89
CA ARG A 65 -7.69 -11.03 -4.71
C ARG A 65 -7.68 -9.84 -3.74
N MET A 66 -6.64 -9.66 -2.93
CA MET A 66 -6.53 -8.53 -2.01
C MET A 66 -6.09 -7.23 -2.69
N LEU A 67 -5.31 -7.32 -3.78
CA LEU A 67 -4.75 -6.16 -4.47
C LEU A 67 -5.81 -5.16 -4.98
N PRO A 68 -6.91 -5.59 -5.62
CA PRO A 68 -7.92 -4.65 -6.13
C PRO A 68 -8.56 -3.80 -5.03
N GLU A 69 -8.81 -4.36 -3.85
CA GLU A 69 -9.39 -3.62 -2.73
C GLU A 69 -8.40 -2.58 -2.20
N LEU A 70 -7.13 -2.97 -2.03
CA LEU A 70 -6.08 -2.06 -1.57
C LEU A 70 -5.83 -0.92 -2.58
N ASP A 71 -5.83 -1.23 -3.88
CA ASP A 71 -5.75 -0.24 -4.95
C ASP A 71 -6.93 0.73 -4.94
N SER A 72 -8.14 0.23 -4.70
CA SER A 72 -9.34 1.07 -4.58
C SER A 72 -9.21 2.03 -3.40
N LYS A 73 -8.77 1.54 -2.23
CA LYS A 73 -8.51 2.37 -1.04
C LYS A 73 -7.44 3.42 -1.33
N ILE A 74 -6.32 3.06 -1.92
CA ILE A 74 -5.25 4.01 -2.29
C ILE A 74 -5.78 5.08 -3.23
N LYS A 75 -6.55 4.71 -4.26
CA LYS A 75 -7.15 5.67 -5.20
C LYS A 75 -8.10 6.64 -4.49
N GLN A 76 -8.95 6.15 -3.60
CA GLN A 76 -9.84 6.99 -2.81
C GLN A 76 -9.04 7.99 -1.96
N HIS A 77 -8.03 7.51 -1.22
CA HIS A 77 -7.20 8.38 -0.39
C HIS A 77 -6.38 9.40 -1.19
N LYS A 78 -5.88 9.02 -2.38
CA LYS A 78 -5.27 9.98 -3.32
C LYS A 78 -6.27 11.05 -3.75
N ALA A 79 -7.48 10.68 -4.16
CA ALA A 79 -8.50 11.63 -4.58
C ALA A 79 -8.89 12.60 -3.45
N GLU A 80 -9.07 12.09 -2.23
CA GLU A 80 -9.37 12.92 -1.05
C GLU A 80 -8.22 13.87 -0.68
N LEU A 81 -6.96 13.42 -0.80
CA LEU A 81 -5.78 14.24 -0.54
C LEU A 81 -5.63 15.32 -1.62
N ALA A 82 -5.85 14.98 -2.90
CA ALA A 82 -5.80 15.94 -4.01
C ALA A 82 -6.79 17.09 -3.79
N LYS A 83 -8.07 16.75 -3.55
CA LYS A 83 -9.09 17.76 -3.25
C LYS A 83 -8.73 18.61 -2.04
N PHE A 84 -8.23 18.00 -0.97
CA PHE A 84 -7.81 18.73 0.22
C PHE A 84 -6.69 19.73 -0.07
N VAL A 85 -5.68 19.34 -0.85
CA VAL A 85 -4.53 20.19 -1.22
C VAL A 85 -4.94 21.34 -2.14
N GLU A 86 -5.91 21.14 -3.04
CA GLU A 86 -6.45 22.20 -3.89
C GLU A 86 -7.12 23.32 -3.09
N GLU A 87 -7.84 22.96 -2.02
CA GLU A 87 -8.57 23.89 -1.18
C GLU A 87 -7.74 24.41 0.02
N TYR A 88 -6.51 23.91 0.21
CA TYR A 88 -5.69 24.19 1.39
C TYR A 88 -5.15 25.62 1.40
N LYS A 89 -5.46 26.37 2.47
CA LYS A 89 -5.02 27.76 2.71
C LYS A 89 -4.20 27.92 3.99
N GLY A 90 -3.77 26.81 4.60
CA GLY A 90 -2.94 26.84 5.80
C GLY A 90 -1.48 27.13 5.49
N GLU A 91 -0.67 27.26 6.53
CA GLU A 91 0.75 27.61 6.43
C GLU A 91 1.66 26.37 6.29
N GLU A 92 1.12 25.16 6.47
CA GLU A 92 1.92 23.93 6.36
C GLU A 92 2.34 23.65 4.91
N SER A 93 3.53 23.09 4.73
CA SER A 93 4.00 22.69 3.41
C SER A 93 3.13 21.57 2.82
N THR A 94 2.74 21.74 1.56
CA THR A 94 1.99 20.72 0.79
C THR A 94 2.89 19.86 -0.11
N GLU A 95 4.20 20.02 -0.06
CA GLU A 95 5.15 19.34 -0.96
C GLU A 95 5.05 17.82 -0.88
N GLU A 96 5.03 17.26 0.34
CA GLU A 96 4.91 15.82 0.55
C GLU A 96 3.57 15.29 0.03
N ALA A 97 2.48 16.01 0.28
CA ALA A 97 1.17 15.64 -0.25
C ALA A 97 1.18 15.62 -1.78
N ARG A 98 1.78 16.63 -2.43
CA ARG A 98 1.91 16.69 -3.89
C ARG A 98 2.79 15.58 -4.44
N ARG A 99 3.87 15.20 -3.75
CA ARG A 99 4.73 14.06 -4.11
C ARG A 99 3.97 12.75 -4.13
N LEU A 100 3.13 12.50 -3.12
CA LEU A 100 2.32 11.28 -3.03
C LEU A 100 1.21 11.19 -4.08
N LEU A 101 0.84 12.33 -4.70
CA LEU A 101 -0.20 12.42 -5.73
C LEU A 101 0.34 12.23 -7.15
N GLN A 102 1.67 12.29 -7.34
CA GLN A 102 2.32 11.86 -8.57
C GLN A 102 2.22 10.33 -8.74
#